data_AF-Q1QH04-F1
#
_entry.id   AF-Q1QH04-F1
#
_cell.length_a   1.000
_cell.length_b   1.000
_cell.length_c   1.000
_cell.angle_alpha   90.00
_cell.angle_beta   90.00
_cell.angle_gamma   90.00
#
_symmetry.space_group_name_H-M   'P 1'
#
loop_
_entity.id
_entity.type
_entity.pdbx_description
1 polymer ?
#
loop_
_entity_poly.entity_id
_entity_poly.type
_entity_poly.pdbx_seq_one_letter_code
_entity_poly.pdbx_strand_id
1 'polypeptide(L)'
;MTTNIEAIRRLFQVDASNDTSGNLPAMPGIYPDYSAPIVRNGASGREIAMARWGMPSSQKALMDATKKRAEKLQAKGKTVDFKELLRMEPDSGTTNIRNISSAHWKRWLGADNRCLVPFAFPFMPLSRERGRRNRPPMSSSRGSSADADRH
;
A
#
# COMPACT_ATOMS: atom_id res chain seq x y z
N MET A 1 -19.26 -14.76 -20.80
CA MET A 1 -18.48 -13.76 -20.04
C MET A 1 -17.21 -14.44 -19.56
N THR A 2 -16.02 -13.87 -19.82
CA THR A 2 -14.75 -14.43 -19.31
C THR A 2 -14.52 -13.94 -17.89
N THR A 3 -14.10 -14.82 -17.01
CA THR A 3 -13.71 -14.44 -15.64
C THR A 3 -12.40 -13.62 -15.66
N ASN A 4 -12.14 -12.87 -14.59
CA ASN A 4 -10.90 -12.08 -14.46
C ASN A 4 -9.66 -12.98 -14.57
N ILE A 5 -9.71 -14.17 -14.00
CA ILE A 5 -8.60 -15.13 -14.03
C ILE A 5 -8.34 -15.68 -15.44
N GLU A 6 -9.38 -15.99 -16.20
CA GLU A 6 -9.24 -16.44 -17.60
C GLU A 6 -8.65 -15.34 -18.49
N ALA A 7 -9.04 -14.08 -18.25
CA ALA A 7 -8.46 -12.95 -18.96
C ALA A 7 -6.95 -12.82 -18.71
N ILE A 8 -6.51 -12.98 -17.45
CA ILE A 8 -5.09 -12.96 -17.07
C ILE A 8 -4.35 -14.13 -17.73
N ARG A 9 -4.87 -15.36 -17.62
CA ARG A 9 -4.24 -16.56 -18.26
C ARG A 9 -4.05 -16.37 -19.76
N ARG A 10 -5.07 -15.86 -20.45
CA ARG A 10 -5.02 -15.60 -21.89
C ARG A 10 -4.02 -14.50 -22.25
N LEU A 11 -4.02 -13.39 -21.50
CA LEU A 11 -3.15 -12.24 -21.79
C LEU A 11 -1.66 -12.58 -21.58
N PHE A 12 -1.35 -13.33 -20.53
CA PHE A 12 0.03 -13.66 -20.16
C PHE A 12 0.48 -15.06 -20.59
N GLN A 13 -0.38 -15.81 -21.30
CA GLN A 13 -0.10 -17.18 -21.78
C GLN A 13 0.33 -18.09 -20.63
N VAL A 14 -0.46 -18.10 -19.55
CA VAL A 14 -0.24 -18.97 -18.40
C VAL A 14 -1.07 -20.23 -18.56
N ASP A 15 -0.42 -21.39 -18.51
CA ASP A 15 -1.10 -22.69 -18.49
C ASP A 15 -1.99 -22.82 -17.26
N ALA A 16 -3.18 -23.37 -17.43
CA ALA A 16 -4.13 -23.54 -16.33
C ALA A 16 -3.59 -24.43 -15.19
N SER A 17 -2.64 -25.33 -15.50
CA SER A 17 -1.93 -26.15 -14.51
C SER A 17 -0.95 -25.37 -13.63
N ASN A 18 -0.52 -24.18 -14.08
CA ASN A 18 0.41 -23.30 -13.37
C ASN A 18 -0.35 -22.15 -12.67
N ASP A 19 -1.65 -22.33 -12.39
CA ASP A 19 -2.44 -21.36 -11.64
C ASP A 19 -2.71 -21.85 -10.22
N THR A 20 -2.12 -21.15 -9.26
CA THR A 20 -2.28 -21.44 -7.83
C THR A 20 -3.21 -20.46 -7.11
N SER A 21 -3.81 -19.51 -7.84
CA SER A 21 -4.61 -18.41 -7.26
C SER A 21 -6.04 -18.80 -6.87
N GLY A 22 -6.58 -19.88 -7.42
CA GLY A 22 -7.94 -20.34 -7.16
C GLY A 22 -9.01 -19.42 -7.77
N ASN A 23 -10.11 -19.19 -7.04
CA ASN A 23 -11.16 -18.26 -7.47
C ASN A 23 -10.70 -16.82 -7.21
N LEU A 24 -10.37 -16.09 -8.27
CA LEU A 24 -9.93 -14.69 -8.18
C LEU A 24 -11.12 -13.74 -8.42
N PRO A 25 -11.73 -13.18 -7.37
CA PRO A 25 -12.78 -12.18 -7.55
C PRO A 25 -12.22 -10.93 -8.22
N ALA A 26 -13.09 -10.14 -8.85
CA ALA A 26 -12.71 -8.82 -9.32
C ALA A 26 -12.25 -7.96 -8.13
N MET A 27 -11.01 -7.46 -8.18
CA MET A 27 -10.50 -6.56 -7.15
C MET A 27 -10.62 -5.12 -7.62
N PRO A 28 -11.44 -4.29 -6.96
CA PRO A 28 -11.59 -2.87 -7.31
C PRO A 28 -10.33 -2.05 -7.00
N GLY A 29 -9.45 -2.55 -6.14
CA GLY A 29 -8.18 -1.94 -5.81
C GLY A 29 -7.28 -2.89 -5.03
N ILE A 30 -5.97 -2.63 -5.10
CA ILE A 30 -4.94 -3.32 -4.33
C ILE A 30 -4.29 -2.26 -3.44
N TYR A 31 -4.01 -2.57 -2.19
CA TYR A 31 -3.44 -1.63 -1.22
C TYR A 31 -2.12 -2.17 -0.65
N PRO A 32 -1.22 -1.29 -0.15
CA PRO A 32 -0.03 -1.72 0.59
C PRO A 32 -0.38 -2.74 1.68
N ASP A 33 0.44 -3.78 1.85
CA ASP A 33 0.23 -4.88 2.84
C ASP A 33 -0.78 -5.98 2.38
N TYR A 34 -1.60 -5.73 1.34
CA TYR A 34 -2.62 -6.69 0.89
C TYR A 34 -2.06 -7.71 -0.10
N SER A 35 -2.71 -8.87 -0.20
CA SER A 35 -2.38 -9.88 -1.22
C SER A 35 -2.94 -9.51 -2.59
N ALA A 36 -2.16 -9.74 -3.63
CA ALA A 36 -2.47 -9.46 -5.03
C ALA A 36 -2.07 -10.65 -5.91
N PRO A 37 -2.80 -10.91 -7.01
CA PRO A 37 -2.34 -11.84 -8.03
C PRO A 37 -1.13 -11.26 -8.73
N ILE A 38 -0.13 -12.10 -8.95
CA ILE A 38 1.05 -11.78 -9.74
C ILE A 38 1.25 -12.89 -10.77
N VAL A 39 1.77 -12.53 -11.93
CA VAL A 39 2.32 -13.48 -12.91
C VAL A 39 3.82 -13.50 -12.73
N ARG A 40 4.39 -14.62 -12.27
CA ARG A 40 5.83 -14.76 -12.06
C ARG A 40 6.41 -15.88 -12.91
N ASN A 41 7.74 -15.91 -13.01
CA ASN A 41 8.45 -17.02 -13.62
C ASN A 41 8.52 -18.19 -12.62
N GLY A 42 7.99 -19.34 -13.01
CA GLY A 42 8.11 -20.62 -12.32
C GLY A 42 9.00 -21.60 -13.09
N ALA A 43 9.22 -22.79 -12.51
CA ALA A 43 10.11 -23.79 -13.11
C ALA A 43 9.57 -24.37 -14.44
N SER A 44 8.24 -24.46 -14.56
CA SER A 44 7.52 -25.01 -15.72
C SER A 44 7.02 -23.94 -16.70
N GLY A 45 7.37 -22.67 -16.49
CA GLY A 45 6.88 -21.55 -17.30
C GLY A 45 6.31 -20.43 -16.43
N ARG A 46 5.41 -19.62 -16.99
CA ARG A 46 4.74 -18.56 -16.22
C ARG A 46 3.67 -19.17 -15.32
N GLU A 47 3.56 -18.64 -14.11
CA GLU A 47 2.55 -19.08 -13.14
C GLU A 47 1.84 -17.88 -12.51
N ILE A 48 0.58 -18.08 -12.12
CA ILE A 48 -0.21 -17.11 -11.35
C ILE A 48 -0.16 -17.52 -9.89
N ALA A 49 0.26 -16.59 -9.03
CA ALA A 49 0.35 -16.78 -7.59
C ALA A 49 -0.20 -15.55 -6.84
N MET A 50 -0.65 -15.77 -5.61
CA MET A 50 -1.00 -14.68 -4.69
C MET A 50 0.24 -14.25 -3.92
N ALA A 51 0.53 -12.94 -3.90
CA ALA A 51 1.67 -12.37 -3.21
C ALA A 51 1.30 -11.08 -2.46
N ARG A 52 1.95 -10.84 -1.32
CA ARG A 52 1.78 -9.62 -0.52
C ARG A 52 2.41 -8.42 -1.22
N TRP A 53 1.67 -7.32 -1.35
CA TRP A 53 2.22 -6.05 -1.84
C TRP A 53 3.03 -5.33 -0.74
N GLY A 54 4.27 -5.77 -0.57
CA GLY A 54 5.21 -5.20 0.37
C GLY A 54 6.48 -6.04 0.43
N MET A 55 7.50 -5.62 -0.31
CA MET A 55 8.81 -6.30 -0.31
C MET A 55 9.51 -6.14 1.05
N PRO A 56 10.36 -7.09 1.48
CA PRO A 56 11.11 -6.95 2.72
C PRO A 56 11.90 -5.64 2.78
N SER A 57 11.72 -4.88 3.86
CA SER A 57 12.41 -3.61 4.04
C SER A 57 13.92 -3.82 4.17
N SER A 58 14.69 -2.84 3.71
CA SER A 58 16.15 -2.88 3.91
C SER A 58 16.51 -2.81 5.39
N GLN A 59 17.61 -3.43 5.79
CA GLN A 59 18.11 -3.35 7.18
C GLN A 59 18.26 -1.90 7.64
N LYS A 60 18.74 -1.01 6.76
CA LYS A 60 18.83 0.42 7.04
C LYS A 60 17.47 1.04 7.36
N ALA A 61 16.44 0.73 6.58
CA ALA A 61 15.08 1.23 6.81
C ALA A 61 14.52 0.76 8.16
N LEU A 62 14.77 -0.51 8.53
CA LEU A 62 14.39 -1.04 9.84
C LEU A 62 15.15 -0.35 10.98
N MET A 63 16.46 -0.16 10.84
CA MET A 63 17.26 0.59 11.83
C MET A 63 16.76 2.02 12.03
N ASP A 64 16.44 2.73 10.94
CA ASP A 64 15.95 4.10 11.01
C ASP A 64 14.54 4.17 11.64
N ALA A 65 13.69 3.18 11.38
CA ALA A 65 12.37 3.05 12.01
C ALA A 65 12.50 2.78 13.52
N THR A 66 13.37 1.84 13.89
CA THR A 66 13.64 1.51 15.30
C THR A 66 14.22 2.69 16.05
N LYS A 67 15.13 3.48 15.46
CA LYS A 67 15.64 4.72 16.07
C LYS A 67 14.53 5.71 16.38
N LYS A 68 13.67 5.99 15.39
CA LYS A 68 12.51 6.89 15.57
C LYS A 68 11.55 6.37 16.65
N ARG A 69 11.36 5.06 16.74
CA ARG A 69 10.53 4.43 17.77
C ARG A 69 11.20 4.53 19.15
N ALA A 70 12.50 4.28 19.24
CA ALA A 70 13.27 4.40 20.47
C ALA A 70 13.23 5.83 21.02
N GLU A 71 13.46 6.85 20.18
CA GLU A 71 13.37 8.27 20.56
C GLU A 71 11.99 8.62 21.14
N LYS A 72 10.91 8.14 20.51
CA LYS A 72 9.54 8.34 21.01
C LYS A 72 9.27 7.65 22.34
N LEU A 73 9.88 6.49 22.58
CA LEU A 73 9.73 5.74 23.83
C LEU A 73 10.57 6.34 24.96
N GLN A 74 11.77 6.81 24.64
CA GLN A 74 12.64 7.54 25.56
C GLN A 74 12.01 8.88 25.98
N ALA A 75 11.41 9.61 25.03
CA ALA A 75 10.64 10.83 25.33
C ALA A 75 9.43 10.59 26.25
N LYS A 76 8.94 9.34 26.30
CA LYS A 76 7.88 8.89 27.23
C LYS A 76 8.44 8.34 28.55
N GLY A 77 9.75 8.46 28.79
CA GLY A 77 10.41 8.00 30.01
C GLY A 77 10.58 6.48 30.12
N LYS A 78 10.41 5.73 29.02
CA LYS A 78 10.57 4.27 29.02
C LYS A 78 12.02 3.89 28.73
N THR A 79 12.58 2.97 29.51
CA THR A 79 13.87 2.33 29.21
C THR A 79 13.72 1.42 27.99
N VAL A 80 14.54 1.64 26.96
CA VAL A 80 14.47 0.93 25.68
C VAL A 80 15.80 0.22 25.44
N ASP A 81 15.75 -1.11 25.29
CA ASP A 81 16.84 -1.86 24.67
C ASP A 81 16.68 -1.82 23.15
N PHE A 82 17.65 -1.20 22.46
CA PHE A 82 17.63 -1.03 21.02
C PHE A 82 17.71 -2.37 20.27
N LYS A 83 18.42 -3.36 20.80
CA LYS A 83 18.63 -4.65 20.13
C LYS A 83 17.33 -5.45 20.09
N GLU A 84 16.63 -5.53 21.22
CA GLU A 84 15.32 -6.16 21.29
C GLU A 84 14.26 -5.36 20.52
N LEU A 85 14.33 -4.03 20.55
CA LEU A 85 13.40 -3.20 19.77
C LEU A 85 13.56 -3.42 18.26
N LEU A 86 14.80 -3.52 17.77
CA LEU A 86 15.08 -3.80 16.35
C LEU A 86 14.56 -5.17 15.93
N ARG A 87 14.70 -6.18 16.80
CA ARG A 87 14.19 -7.54 16.55
C ARG A 87 12.67 -7.57 16.44
N MET A 88 11.99 -6.70 17.18
CA MET A 88 10.53 -6.61 17.26
C MET A 88 9.94 -5.53 16.35
N GLU A 89 10.75 -4.85 15.52
CA GLU A 89 10.25 -3.76 14.66
C GLU A 89 9.33 -4.34 13.58
N PRO A 90 8.07 -3.88 13.48
CA PRO A 90 7.16 -4.36 12.44
C PRO A 90 7.64 -3.93 11.05
N ASP A 91 7.73 -4.87 10.12
CA ASP A 91 8.02 -4.58 8.71
C ASP A 91 6.72 -4.43 7.91
N SER A 92 6.33 -3.19 7.62
CA SER A 92 5.19 -2.89 6.73
C SER A 92 5.48 -3.22 5.26
N GLY A 93 6.73 -3.51 4.92
CA GLY A 93 7.18 -3.76 3.57
C GLY A 93 7.34 -2.50 2.70
N THR A 94 8.10 -2.65 1.62
CA THR A 94 8.34 -1.63 0.60
C THR A 94 7.47 -1.91 -0.63
N THR A 95 6.54 -1.01 -0.95
CA THR A 95 5.61 -1.18 -2.08
C THR A 95 6.14 -0.69 -3.41
N ASN A 96 7.04 0.29 -3.41
CA ASN A 96 7.58 0.93 -4.61
C ASN A 96 9.10 1.09 -4.50
N ILE A 97 9.84 0.37 -5.34
CA ILE A 97 11.30 0.43 -5.39
C ILE A 97 11.72 1.48 -6.44
N ARG A 98 12.24 2.60 -5.97
CA ARG A 98 12.69 3.70 -6.86
C ARG A 98 14.17 3.66 -7.18
N ASN A 99 14.98 3.21 -6.22
CA ASN A 99 16.42 3.15 -6.37
C ASN A 99 16.88 1.70 -6.52
N ILE A 100 17.09 1.28 -7.77
CA ILE A 100 17.56 -0.06 -8.12
C ILE A 100 19.06 -0.28 -7.87
N SER A 101 19.84 0.79 -7.62
CA SER A 101 21.29 0.68 -7.38
C SER A 101 21.64 0.17 -5.98
N SER A 102 20.68 0.18 -5.04
CA SER A 102 20.90 -0.29 -3.68
C SER A 102 21.31 -1.77 -3.65
N ALA A 103 22.35 -2.08 -2.89
CA ALA A 103 22.83 -3.46 -2.70
C ALA A 103 21.74 -4.39 -2.15
N HIS A 104 20.78 -3.86 -1.38
CA HIS A 104 19.64 -4.62 -0.86
C HIS A 104 18.86 -5.30 -1.98
N TRP A 105 18.59 -4.57 -3.07
CA TRP A 105 17.73 -5.03 -4.15
C TRP A 105 18.41 -5.97 -5.14
N LYS A 106 19.75 -5.96 -5.22
CA LYS A 106 20.53 -6.71 -6.22
C LYS A 106 20.14 -8.20 -6.31
N ARG A 107 19.85 -8.84 -5.17
CA ARG A 107 19.46 -10.26 -5.12
C ARG A 107 18.12 -10.56 -5.82
N TRP A 108 17.23 -9.58 -5.96
CA TRP A 108 15.89 -9.73 -6.53
C TRP A 108 15.76 -9.16 -7.95
N LEU A 109 16.86 -8.69 -8.56
CA LEU A 109 16.83 -8.14 -9.93
C LEU A 109 16.97 -9.22 -11.02
N GLY A 110 17.31 -10.45 -10.64
CA GLY A 110 17.39 -11.61 -11.55
C GLY A 110 16.05 -11.94 -12.21
N ALA A 111 16.10 -12.62 -13.35
CA ALA A 111 14.90 -12.94 -14.14
C ALA A 111 13.88 -13.77 -13.35
N ASP A 112 14.34 -14.66 -12.47
CA ASP A 112 13.50 -15.53 -11.65
C ASP A 112 12.63 -14.76 -10.64
N ASN A 113 13.06 -13.55 -10.25
CA ASN A 113 12.36 -12.70 -9.30
C ASN A 113 11.47 -11.63 -9.98
N ARG A 114 11.35 -11.68 -11.31
CA ARG A 114 10.49 -10.76 -12.05
C ARG A 114 9.05 -11.26 -12.02
N CYS A 115 8.13 -10.34 -11.77
CA CYS A 115 6.71 -10.60 -11.88
C CYS A 115 6.00 -9.42 -12.54
N LEU A 116 4.85 -9.73 -13.15
CA LEU A 116 3.90 -8.76 -13.65
C LEU A 116 2.73 -8.72 -12.68
N VAL A 117 2.32 -7.52 -12.28
CA VAL A 117 1.16 -7.32 -11.42
C VAL A 117 0.00 -6.87 -12.31
N PRO A 118 -0.95 -7.76 -12.67
CA PRO A 118 -2.11 -7.37 -13.45
C PRO A 118 -3.04 -6.48 -12.62
N PHE A 119 -3.29 -5.26 -13.09
CA PHE A 119 -4.29 -4.34 -12.52
C PHE A 119 -5.17 -3.77 -13.62
N ALA A 120 -6.48 -3.66 -13.37
CA ALA A 120 -7.45 -3.18 -14.36
C ALA A 120 -7.64 -1.66 -14.34
N PHE A 121 -7.37 -1.00 -13.21
CA PHE A 121 -7.52 0.45 -13.06
C PHE A 121 -6.31 1.04 -12.32
N PRO A 122 -5.71 2.14 -12.81
CA PRO A 122 -4.65 2.81 -12.10
C PRO A 122 -5.19 3.42 -10.81
N PHE A 123 -4.45 3.24 -9.71
CA PHE A 123 -4.66 3.97 -8.48
C PHE A 123 -4.54 5.47 -8.77
N MET A 124 -5.66 6.18 -8.84
CA MET A 124 -5.69 7.63 -8.72
C MET A 124 -5.87 7.94 -7.23
N PRO A 125 -4.87 8.52 -6.53
CA PRO A 125 -5.18 9.11 -5.24
C PRO A 125 -6.23 10.17 -5.52
N LEU A 126 -7.41 10.05 -4.88
CA LEU A 126 -8.30 11.19 -4.73
C LEU A 126 -7.42 12.31 -4.18
N SER A 127 -7.12 13.31 -5.00
CA SER A 127 -6.45 14.51 -4.55
C SER A 127 -7.24 14.99 -3.35
N ARG A 128 -6.66 14.86 -2.15
CA ARG A 128 -7.23 15.47 -0.96
C ARG A 128 -7.16 16.97 -1.25
N GLU A 129 -8.27 17.56 -1.65
CA GLU A 129 -8.42 19.01 -1.73
C GLU A 129 -8.07 19.56 -0.34
N ARG A 130 -6.84 20.00 -0.17
CA ARG A 130 -6.42 20.74 1.01
C ARG A 130 -7.10 22.09 0.92
N GLY A 131 -8.27 22.26 1.51
CA GLY A 131 -8.83 23.60 1.57
C GLY A 131 -10.27 23.80 2.02
N ARG A 132 -11.11 22.79 2.21
CA ARG A 132 -12.47 23.02 2.73
C ARG A 132 -12.67 22.39 4.10
N ARG A 133 -12.24 23.12 5.13
CA ARG A 133 -12.83 22.98 6.47
C ARG A 133 -14.31 23.31 6.30
N ASN A 134 -15.17 22.31 6.40
CA ASN A 134 -16.60 22.49 6.61
C ASN A 134 -16.79 23.23 7.93
N ARG A 135 -16.77 24.56 7.88
CA ARG A 135 -17.41 25.40 8.87
C ARG A 135 -18.78 25.71 8.28
N PRO A 136 -19.90 25.29 8.91
CA PRO A 136 -21.20 25.72 8.43
C PRO A 136 -21.23 27.26 8.46
N PRO A 137 -21.76 27.93 7.43
CA PRO A 137 -21.93 29.37 7.49
C PRO A 137 -22.90 29.67 8.63
N MET A 138 -22.43 30.38 9.66
CA MET A 138 -23.34 31.08 10.57
C MET A 138 -24.13 32.05 9.70
N SER A 139 -25.41 31.75 9.49
CA SER A 139 -26.37 32.68 8.92
C SER A 139 -26.52 33.84 9.89
N SER A 140 -25.75 34.91 9.69
CA SER A 140 -26.07 36.21 10.26
C SER A 140 -27.28 36.76 9.52
N SER A 141 -28.48 36.27 9.86
CA SER A 141 -29.71 36.96 9.53
C SER A 141 -29.72 38.24 10.37
N ARG A 142 -29.25 39.34 9.76
CA ARG A 142 -29.66 40.68 10.17
C ARG A 142 -31.16 40.77 9.93
N GLY A 143 -31.93 40.40 10.94
CA GLY A 143 -33.34 40.73 11.05
C GLY A 143 -33.45 42.20 11.37
N SER A 144 -33.69 42.99 10.32
CA SER A 144 -34.23 44.34 10.45
C SER A 144 -35.72 44.19 10.78
N SER A 145 -36.11 44.38 12.04
CA SER A 145 -37.47 44.83 12.36
C SER A 145 -37.35 46.07 13.22
N ALA A 146 -37.69 47.19 12.62
CA ALA A 146 -38.01 48.41 13.34
C ALA A 146 -39.31 48.14 14.12
N ASP A 147 -39.21 48.08 15.45
CA ASP A 147 -40.35 48.33 16.32
C ASP A 147 -40.27 49.80 16.74
N ALA A 148 -41.21 50.56 16.19
CA ALA A 148 -41.58 51.87 16.68
C ALA A 148 -42.54 51.71 17.87
N ASP A 149 -42.45 52.67 18.79
CA ASP A 149 -43.41 53.02 19.84
C ASP A 149 -43.60 52.07 21.05
N ARG A 150 -43.09 52.50 22.22
CA ARG A 150 -43.93 53.12 23.27
C ARG A 150 -43.16 53.45 24.57
N HIS A 151 -43.41 54.68 25.02
CA HIS A 151 -43.26 55.29 26.35
C HIS A 151 -41.89 55.82 26.77
#